data_AF-A0A7K9S6D7-F1
#
_entry.id   AF-A0A7K9S6D7-F1
#
_cell.length_a   1.000
_cell.length_b   1.000
_cell.length_c   1.000
_cell.angle_alpha   90.00
_cell.angle_beta   90.00
_cell.angle_gamma   90.00
#
_symmetry.space_group_name_H-M   'P 1'
#
loop_
_entity.id
_entity.type
_entity.pdbx_description
1 polymer ?
#
loop_
_entity_poly.entity_id
_entity_poly.type
_entity_poly.pdbx_seq_one_letter_code
_entity_poly.pdbx_strand_id
1 'polypeptide(L)' 'AVLGISAESLLLSLCPAGLPPVRASAQDCERREGFCSQRSCPPGIGRIGLCSQQEFCCR' A
#
# COMPACT_ATOMS: atom_id res chain seq x y z
N ALA A 1 36.72 7.88 4.49
CA ALA A 1 36.42 6.77 3.56
C ALA A 1 35.41 7.28 2.55
N VAL A 2 35.82 7.41 1.28
CA VAL A 2 34.94 7.79 0.17
C VAL A 2 34.13 6.54 -0.18
N LEU A 3 32.83 6.53 0.12
CA LEU A 3 31.93 5.49 -0.37
C LEU A 3 31.55 5.85 -1.80
N GLY A 4 32.22 5.22 -2.76
CA GLY A 4 31.96 5.38 -4.19
C GLY A 4 30.56 4.90 -4.54
N ILE A 5 29.74 5.82 -5.03
CA ILE A 5 28.46 5.48 -5.65
C ILE A 5 28.73 5.10 -7.12
N SER A 6 28.66 3.81 -7.43
CA SER A 6 28.84 3.31 -8.79
C SER A 6 27.51 3.42 -9.54
N ALA A 7 27.51 4.17 -10.64
CA ALA A 7 26.34 4.57 -11.40
C ALA A 7 26.01 3.58 -12.52
N GLU A 8 25.63 2.35 -12.19
CA GLU A 8 25.10 1.40 -13.17
C GLU A 8 23.84 0.71 -12.64
N SER A 9 22.77 0.80 -13.43
CA SER A 9 21.49 0.10 -13.28
C SER A 9 20.43 0.70 -12.33
N LEU A 10 19.80 1.73 -12.87
CA LEU A 10 18.40 2.12 -12.64
C LEU A 10 17.48 0.89 -12.55
N LEU A 11 17.09 0.48 -11.33
CA LEU A 11 15.87 -0.30 -11.08
C LEU A 11 15.09 0.37 -9.94
N LEU A 12 14.43 1.46 -10.32
CA LEU A 12 13.03 1.70 -10.03
C LEU A 12 12.51 1.00 -8.76
N SER A 13 12.49 1.74 -7.65
CA SER A 13 11.48 1.60 -6.60
C SER A 13 11.12 0.15 -6.19
N LEU A 14 12.10 -0.64 -5.77
CA LEU A 14 11.79 -1.85 -4.99
C LEU A 14 11.36 -1.39 -3.60
N CYS A 15 10.08 -1.05 -3.51
CA CYS A 15 9.34 -0.95 -2.26
C CYS A 15 9.59 -2.24 -1.47
N PRO A 16 10.36 -2.22 -0.37
CA PRO A 16 10.54 -3.40 0.45
C PRO A 16 9.36 -3.41 1.43
N ALA A 17 8.14 -3.61 0.94
CA ALA A 17 6.97 -3.72 1.81
C ALA A 17 6.68 -5.20 2.13
N GLY A 18 7.73 -5.94 2.48
CA GLY A 18 7.58 -7.09 3.35
C GLY A 18 7.55 -6.58 4.79
N LEU A 19 6.42 -6.80 5.49
CA LEU A 19 6.16 -6.60 6.94
C LEU A 19 5.77 -5.15 7.31
N PRO A 20 4.82 -4.86 8.24
CA PRO A 20 3.94 -5.67 9.14
C PRO A 20 2.46 -5.70 8.67
N PRO A 21 1.44 -6.17 9.44
CA PRO A 21 0.01 -5.89 9.14
C PRO A 21 -0.30 -4.41 9.38
N VAL A 22 0.33 -3.56 8.59
CA VAL A 22 0.28 -2.10 8.70
C VAL A 22 -1.01 -1.65 8.03
N ARG A 23 -1.71 -0.73 8.70
CA ARG A 23 -2.79 0.07 8.09
C ARG A 23 -2.36 0.38 6.66
N ALA A 24 -3.07 -0.16 5.67
CA ALA A 24 -2.82 0.22 4.30
C ALA A 24 -3.09 1.72 4.28
N SER A 25 -2.07 2.56 4.15
CA SER A 25 -2.33 3.99 3.99
C SER A 25 -3.25 4.13 2.77
N ALA A 26 -4.14 5.12 2.72
CA ALA A 26 -5.10 5.26 1.61
C ALA A 26 -4.44 5.09 0.22
N GLN A 27 -3.22 5.62 0.09
CA GLN A 27 -2.36 5.48 -1.10
C GLN A 27 -2.00 4.03 -1.47
N ASP A 28 -1.81 3.12 -0.51
CA ASP A 28 -1.59 1.70 -0.78
C ASP A 28 -2.87 1.01 -1.25
N CYS A 29 -4.01 1.36 -0.66
CA CYS A 29 -5.32 0.86 -1.10
C CYS A 29 -5.58 1.27 -2.56
N GLU A 30 -5.34 2.54 -2.89
CA GLU A 30 -5.47 3.07 -4.24
C GLU A 30 -4.46 2.45 -5.21
N ARG A 31 -3.20 2.23 -4.80
CA ARG A 31 -2.19 1.51 -5.62
C ARG A 31 -2.58 0.07 -5.94
N ARG A 32 -3.42 -0.54 -5.11
CA ARG A 32 -3.94 -1.90 -5.30
C ARG A 32 -5.23 -1.92 -6.11
N GLU A 33 -5.61 -0.81 -6.74
CA GLU A 33 -6.87 -0.61 -7.46
C GLU A 33 -8.10 -0.79 -6.53
N GLY A 34 -7.92 -0.48 -5.24
CA GLY A 34 -8.98 -0.49 -4.24
C GLY A 34 -9.38 0.93 -3.82
N PHE A 35 -10.42 1.03 -3.01
CA PHE A 35 -10.89 2.31 -2.46
C PHE A 35 -11.13 2.20 -0.95
N CYS A 36 -10.96 3.34 -0.27
CA CYS A 36 -11.28 3.46 1.13
C CYS A 36 -12.78 3.70 1.30
N SER A 37 -13.44 2.87 2.11
CA SER A 37 -14.85 3.02 2.43
C SER A 37 -15.06 3.07 3.94
N GLN A 38 -15.87 4.03 4.39
CA GLN A 38 -16.21 4.18 5.79
C GLN A 38 -17.17 3.07 6.22
N ARG A 39 -16.91 2.45 7.38
CA ARG A 39 -17.81 1.48 8.06
C ARG A 39 -17.99 0.11 7.38
N SER A 40 -18.03 0.01 6.05
CA SER A 40 -18.12 -1.28 5.34
C SER A 40 -17.83 -1.13 3.84
N CYS A 41 -17.47 -2.23 3.17
CA CYS A 41 -17.41 -2.31 1.71
C CYS A 41 -18.81 -2.52 1.10
N PRO A 42 -19.06 -2.00 -0.11
CA PRO A 42 -20.33 -2.21 -0.82
C PRO A 42 -20.51 -3.68 -1.26
N PRO A 43 -21.75 -4.11 -1.55
CA PRO A 43 -22.03 -5.48 -1.97
C PRO A 43 -21.31 -5.81 -3.29
N GLY A 44 -20.67 -6.97 -3.35
CA GLY A 44 -19.85 -7.39 -4.50
C GLY A 44 -18.39 -6.96 -4.42
N ILE A 45 -17.99 -6.21 -3.39
CA ILE A 45 -16.61 -5.78 -3.15
C ILE A 45 -16.10 -6.36 -1.82
N GLY A 46 -14.92 -6.97 -1.83
CA GLY A 46 -14.30 -7.59 -0.66
C GLY A 46 -13.49 -6.60 0.18
N ARG A 47 -13.42 -6.84 1.49
CA ARG A 47 -12.47 -6.13 2.35
C ARG A 47 -11.09 -6.77 2.22
N ILE A 48 -10.13 -5.99 1.76
CA ILE A 48 -8.73 -6.42 1.57
C ILE A 48 -7.75 -5.77 2.58
N GLY A 49 -8.23 -4.84 3.40
CA GLY A 49 -7.41 -4.15 4.40
C GLY A 49 -8.15 -3.07 5.19
N LEU A 50 -7.39 -2.16 5.77
CA LEU A 50 -7.87 -0.98 6.50
C LEU A 50 -7.11 0.24 6.02
N CYS A 51 -7.84 1.28 5.60
CA CYS A 51 -7.27 2.60 5.31
C CYS A 51 -6.99 3.39 6.59
N SER A 52 -7.88 3.26 7.56
CA SER A 52 -7.80 3.92 8.86
C SER A 52 -8.57 3.12 9.92
N GLN A 53 -8.66 3.63 11.14
CA GLN A 53 -9.34 2.94 12.25
C GLN A 53 -10.85 2.74 12.01
N GLN A 54 -11.47 3.55 11.14
CA GLN A 54 -12.89 3.49 10.77
C GLN A 54 -13.13 3.25 9.27
N GLU A 55 -12.05 3.09 8.49
CA GLU A 55 -12.11 2.97 7.03
C GLU A 55 -11.48 1.66 6.58
N PHE A 56 -12.23 0.95 5.76
CA PHE A 56 -11.85 -0.33 5.19
C PHE A 56 -11.31 -0.12 3.78
N CYS A 57 -10.25 -0.85 3.44
CA CYS A 57 -9.79 -0.92 2.06
C CYS A 57 -10.59 -2.00 1.34
N CYS A 58 -11.29 -1.61 0.29
CA CYS A 58 -12.28 -2.39 -0.43
C CYS A 58 -11.83 -2.63 -1.88
N ARG A 59 -11.91 -3.89 -2.36
CA ARG A 59 -11.63 -4.30 -3.74
C ARG A 59 -12.42 -5.55 -4.13
#